data_AF-A0AAU9XUQ0-F1
#
_entry.id   AF-A0AAU9XUQ0-F1
#
_cell.length_a   1.000
_cell.length_b   1.000
_cell.length_c   1.000
_cell.angle_alpha   90.00
_cell.angle_beta   90.00
_cell.angle_gamma   90.00
#
_symmetry.space_group_name_H-M   'P 1'
#
loop_
_entity.id
_entity.type
_entity.pdbx_description
1 polymer ?
#
loop_
_entity_poly.entity_id
_entity_poly.type
_entity_poly.pdbx_seq_one_letter_code
_entity_poly.pdbx_strand_id
1 'polypeptide(L)'
;MDSGKQVKELESLSLYDTIRLRWAERVTGISNVAQEASAVFAHEESASSKTKASSMGWALKATQKRPRLGEKVKAYLIEKFEAGERSGTKADPLSVSRDMKFKRGDKGELVFQPEEWKTAMTIKSFFSRYSAKLKQQHVERHGGFSA
;
A
#
# COMPACT_ATOMS: atom_id res chain seq x y z
N MET A 1 -5.43 -45.72 -64.25
CA MET A 1 -5.07 -45.53 -62.84
C MET A 1 -3.83 -44.67 -62.85
N ASP A 2 -4.02 -43.36 -62.73
CA ASP A 2 -2.93 -42.38 -62.77
C ASP A 2 -2.70 -41.88 -61.35
N SER A 3 -1.56 -42.24 -60.76
CA SER A 3 -1.17 -41.84 -59.41
C SER A 3 -0.04 -40.83 -59.54
N GLY A 4 -0.41 -39.55 -59.50
CA GLY A 4 0.52 -38.42 -59.55
C GLY A 4 1.57 -38.52 -58.44
N LYS A 5 2.83 -38.45 -58.83
CA LYS A 5 3.98 -38.44 -57.93
C LYS A 5 3.97 -37.12 -57.13
N GLN A 6 3.67 -37.17 -55.84
CA GLN A 6 3.92 -36.02 -54.95
C GLN A 6 5.38 -36.02 -54.52
N VAL A 7 6.17 -35.10 -55.06
CA VAL A 7 7.50 -34.79 -54.56
C VAL A 7 7.32 -33.90 -53.33
N LYS A 8 7.55 -34.45 -52.14
CA LYS A 8 7.66 -33.65 -50.90
C LYS A 8 9.02 -32.96 -50.95
N GLU A 9 9.03 -31.72 -51.44
CA GLU A 9 10.14 -30.83 -51.15
C GLU A 9 10.16 -30.58 -49.64
N LEU A 10 11.29 -30.86 -49.00
CA LEU A 10 11.57 -30.45 -47.64
C LEU A 10 11.53 -28.93 -47.62
N GLU A 11 10.38 -28.36 -47.26
CA GLU A 11 10.24 -26.94 -47.06
C GLU A 11 11.35 -26.49 -46.10
N SER A 12 12.23 -25.61 -46.59
CA SER A 12 13.19 -24.91 -45.76
C SER A 12 12.42 -24.32 -44.59
N LEU A 13 12.76 -24.72 -43.37
CA LEU A 13 12.10 -24.28 -42.13
C LEU A 13 11.65 -22.82 -42.27
N SER A 14 10.35 -22.59 -42.09
CA SER A 14 9.78 -21.25 -42.24
C SER A 14 10.54 -20.27 -41.36
N LEU A 15 10.66 -19.02 -41.80
CA LEU A 15 11.28 -17.95 -41.00
C LEU A 15 10.69 -17.93 -39.59
N TYR A 16 9.40 -18.20 -39.46
CA TYR A 16 8.71 -18.31 -38.18
C TYR A 16 9.22 -19.46 -37.29
N ASP A 17 9.50 -20.63 -37.88
CA ASP A 17 10.02 -21.80 -37.17
C ASP A 17 11.46 -21.59 -36.73
N THR A 18 12.29 -20.97 -37.57
CA THR A 18 13.66 -20.61 -37.19
C THR A 18 13.69 -19.60 -36.04
N ILE A 19 12.78 -18.62 -36.05
CA ILE A 19 12.62 -17.67 -34.94
C ILE A 19 12.22 -18.43 -33.67
N ARG A 20 11.25 -19.35 -33.73
CA ARG A 20 10.82 -20.16 -32.57
C ARG A 20 11.95 -21.03 -32.01
N LEU A 21 12.73 -21.69 -32.88
CA LEU A 21 13.89 -22.48 -32.48
C LEU A 21 14.94 -21.63 -31.77
N ARG A 22 15.32 -20.49 -32.35
CA ARG A 22 16.28 -19.55 -31.74
C ARG A 22 15.80 -18.96 -30.43
N TRP A 23 14.49 -18.70 -30.32
CA TRP A 23 13.90 -18.24 -29.07
C TRP A 23 13.91 -19.33 -28.00
N ALA A 24 13.55 -20.56 -28.35
CA ALA A 24 13.58 -21.70 -27.44
C ALA A 24 15.01 -22.01 -26.95
N GLU A 25 16.02 -21.96 -27.83
CA GLU A 25 17.44 -22.07 -27.45
C GLU A 25 17.83 -21.04 -26.37
N ARG A 26 17.35 -19.80 -26.53
CA ARG A 26 17.69 -18.68 -25.63
C ARG A 26 16.89 -18.68 -24.32
N VAL A 27 15.74 -19.36 -24.26
CA VAL A 27 14.84 -19.42 -23.10
C VAL A 27 15.17 -20.60 -22.16
N THR A 28 16.40 -21.12 -22.20
CA THR A 28 16.92 -22.06 -21.20
C THR A 28 17.44 -21.37 -19.91
N GLY A 29 17.09 -20.09 -19.72
CA GLY A 29 17.48 -19.27 -18.57
C GLY A 29 16.40 -19.06 -17.51
N ILE A 30 15.45 -19.98 -17.34
CA ILE A 30 14.67 -20.04 -16.10
C ILE A 30 15.37 -21.08 -15.22
N SER A 31 16.30 -20.64 -14.37
CA SER A 31 16.77 -21.53 -13.31
C SER A 31 15.58 -21.83 -12.41
N ASN A 32 14.99 -23.01 -12.57
CA ASN A 32 14.34 -23.67 -11.45
C ASN A 32 15.46 -23.98 -10.46
N VAL A 33 15.77 -23.05 -9.56
CA VAL A 33 16.28 -23.44 -8.25
C VAL A 33 15.07 -24.07 -7.56
N ALA A 34 14.79 -25.33 -7.92
CA ALA A 34 14.17 -26.25 -7.01
C ALA A 34 15.14 -26.32 -5.83
N GLN A 35 14.84 -25.56 -4.77
CA GLN A 35 15.42 -25.83 -3.46
C GLN A 35 14.89 -27.20 -3.05
N GLU A 36 15.61 -28.25 -3.43
CA GLU A 36 15.61 -29.47 -2.65
C GLU A 36 16.06 -29.08 -1.24
N ALA A 37 15.14 -29.30 -0.30
CA ALA A 37 15.39 -29.20 1.11
C ALA A 37 16.48 -30.21 1.49
N SER A 38 17.73 -29.78 1.53
CA SER A 38 18.78 -30.48 2.27
C SER A 38 18.94 -29.77 3.61
N ALA A 39 18.33 -30.37 4.62
CA ALA A 39 18.51 -30.00 6.00
C ALA A 39 19.87 -30.49 6.49
N VAL A 40 20.88 -29.60 6.60
CA VAL A 40 22.06 -29.83 7.46
C VAL A 40 22.60 -28.48 7.97
N PHE A 41 22.24 -28.19 9.23
CA PHE A 41 22.98 -27.50 10.30
C PHE A 41 23.77 -26.19 10.09
N ALA A 42 23.29 -25.18 10.81
CA ALA A 42 24.00 -24.27 11.72
C ALA A 42 25.21 -23.46 11.22
N HIS A 43 25.00 -22.15 11.11
CA HIS A 43 25.98 -21.18 11.60
C HIS A 43 25.29 -19.99 12.26
N GLU A 44 25.89 -19.55 13.34
CA GLU A 44 25.36 -18.65 14.35
C GLU A 44 25.71 -17.19 14.02
N GLU A 45 24.81 -16.32 14.47
CA GLU A 45 24.99 -14.92 14.86
C GLU A 45 25.36 -13.81 13.86
N SER A 46 24.54 -12.75 13.97
CA SER A 46 24.88 -11.33 13.87
C SER A 46 25.34 -10.76 12.53
N ALA A 47 24.38 -10.26 11.76
CA ALA A 47 24.37 -8.85 11.39
C ALA A 47 22.99 -8.40 10.92
N SER A 48 22.47 -7.39 11.61
CA SER A 48 21.29 -6.61 11.27
C SER A 48 21.34 -6.14 9.81
N SER A 49 20.62 -6.82 8.93
CA SER A 49 20.25 -6.30 7.62
C SER A 49 18.73 -6.36 7.52
N LYS A 50 18.11 -5.17 7.38
CA LYS A 50 16.69 -5.05 7.02
C LYS A 50 16.53 -5.68 5.63
N THR A 51 16.32 -6.98 5.59
CA THR A 51 15.96 -7.69 4.37
C THR A 51 14.58 -7.17 3.96
N LYS A 52 14.56 -6.31 2.94
CA LYS A 52 13.35 -6.10 2.14
C LYS A 52 13.00 -7.49 1.63
N ALA A 53 11.98 -8.11 2.24
CA ALA A 53 11.47 -9.40 1.81
C ALA A 53 11.24 -9.30 0.29
N SER A 54 12.09 -9.98 -0.47
CA SER A 54 11.97 -10.07 -1.92
C SER A 54 10.60 -10.69 -2.15
N SER A 55 9.67 -9.90 -2.70
CA SER A 55 8.29 -10.34 -2.87
C SER A 55 8.29 -11.58 -3.74
N MET A 56 7.95 -12.74 -3.17
CA MET A 56 7.69 -13.95 -3.93
C MET A 56 6.62 -13.63 -4.98
N GLY A 57 7.00 -13.47 -6.24
CA GLY A 57 6.08 -13.36 -7.38
C GLY A 57 5.34 -12.02 -7.56
N TRP A 58 5.03 -11.72 -8.83
CA TRP A 58 4.31 -10.51 -9.27
C TRP A 58 2.83 -10.47 -8.87
N ALA A 59 2.29 -11.60 -8.40
CA ALA A 59 0.88 -11.74 -8.04
C ALA A 59 0.58 -11.41 -6.56
N LEU A 60 1.60 -11.29 -5.70
CA LEU A 60 1.39 -11.02 -4.28
C LEU A 60 1.19 -9.52 -4.02
N LYS A 61 0.00 -9.16 -3.50
CA LYS A 61 -0.33 -7.79 -3.11
C LYS A 61 0.51 -7.42 -1.89
N ALA A 62 1.37 -6.40 -2.04
CA ALA A 62 2.08 -5.82 -0.91
C ALA A 62 1.08 -5.37 0.15
N THR A 63 1.17 -5.95 1.35
CA THR A 63 0.36 -5.51 2.48
C THR A 63 0.93 -4.17 2.97
N GLN A 64 0.36 -3.08 2.46
CA GLN A 64 0.73 -1.73 2.90
C GLN A 64 0.20 -1.50 4.31
N LYS A 65 1.09 -1.55 5.31
CA LYS A 65 0.77 -1.15 6.67
C LYS A 65 0.49 0.34 6.68
N ARG A 66 -0.76 0.73 6.92
CA ARG A 66 -1.11 2.15 7.14
C ARG A 66 -0.68 2.53 8.56
N PRO A 67 0.29 3.44 8.73
CA PRO A 67 0.70 3.87 10.05
C PRO A 67 -0.48 4.51 10.79
N ARG A 68 -0.57 4.24 12.09
CA ARG A 68 -1.59 4.86 12.95
C ARG A 68 -1.34 6.36 13.02
N LEU A 69 -2.40 7.15 13.20
CA LEU A 69 -2.26 8.59 13.46
C LEU A 69 -1.62 8.76 14.84
N GLY A 70 -0.56 9.57 14.91
CA GLY A 70 0.08 9.93 16.17
C GLY A 70 -0.89 10.66 17.09
N GLU A 71 -0.70 10.49 18.40
CA GLU A 71 -1.60 11.05 19.43
C GLU A 71 -1.65 12.58 19.38
N LYS A 72 -0.51 13.23 19.16
CA LYS A 72 -0.41 14.70 18.99
C LYS A 72 -1.28 15.20 17.84
N VAL A 73 -1.15 14.56 16.68
CA VAL A 73 -1.93 14.89 15.48
C VAL A 73 -3.42 14.66 15.73
N LYS A 74 -3.77 13.55 16.40
CA LYS A 74 -5.16 13.23 16.72
C LYS A 74 -5.78 14.27 17.64
N ALA A 75 -5.10 14.66 18.72
CA ALA A 75 -5.57 15.67 19.67
C ALA A 75 -5.84 17.01 18.96
N TYR A 76 -4.89 17.45 18.13
CA TYR A 76 -5.03 18.67 17.36
C TYR A 76 -6.19 18.65 16.36
N LEU A 77 -6.39 17.53 15.64
CA LEU A 77 -7.52 17.40 14.72
C LEU A 77 -8.87 17.42 15.47
N ILE A 78 -8.94 16.85 16.66
CA ILE A 78 -10.14 16.91 17.51
C ILE A 78 -10.39 18.36 17.96
N GLU A 79 -9.36 19.06 18.45
CA GLU A 79 -9.46 20.46 18.86
C GLU A 79 -10.00 21.35 17.73
N LYS A 80 -9.47 21.18 16.51
CA LYS A 80 -9.95 21.91 15.32
C LYS A 80 -11.37 21.55 14.92
N PHE A 81 -11.76 20.29 15.09
CA PHE A 81 -13.13 19.85 14.83
C PHE A 81 -14.11 20.50 15.80
N GLU A 82 -13.85 20.41 17.10
CA GLU A 82 -14.68 21.00 18.16
C GLU A 82 -14.74 22.52 18.07
N ALA A 83 -13.63 23.19 17.72
CA ALA A 83 -13.64 24.62 17.48
C ALA A 83 -14.58 25.00 16.33
N GLY A 84 -14.63 24.18 15.28
CA GLY A 84 -15.58 24.35 14.18
C GLY A 84 -17.03 24.10 14.59
N GLU A 85 -17.28 23.14 15.48
CA GLU A 85 -18.62 22.92 16.05
C GLU A 85 -19.07 24.10 16.91
N ARG A 86 -18.20 24.63 17.78
CA ARG A 86 -18.48 25.81 18.61
C ARG A 86 -18.76 27.06 17.78
N SER A 87 -18.02 27.24 16.69
CA SER A 87 -18.19 28.38 15.76
C SER A 87 -19.34 28.19 14.76
N GLY A 88 -19.95 27.00 14.69
CA GLY A 88 -20.97 26.64 13.70
C GLY A 88 -20.44 26.45 12.27
N THR A 89 -19.14 26.67 12.02
CA THR A 89 -18.50 26.53 10.71
C THR A 89 -17.44 25.43 10.76
N LYS A 90 -17.62 24.37 9.95
CA LYS A 90 -16.68 23.25 9.90
C LYS A 90 -15.31 23.70 9.40
N ALA A 91 -14.25 23.22 10.06
CA ALA A 91 -12.88 23.48 9.63
C ALA A 91 -12.61 22.87 8.24
N ASP A 92 -12.10 23.68 7.31
CA ASP A 92 -11.70 23.22 5.99
C ASP A 92 -10.44 22.33 6.08
N PRO A 93 -10.47 21.08 5.56
CA PRO A 93 -9.32 20.18 5.61
C PRO A 93 -8.05 20.70 4.96
N LEU A 94 -8.15 21.55 3.92
CA LEU A 94 -6.96 22.15 3.28
C LEU A 94 -6.34 23.21 4.19
N SER A 95 -7.16 24.08 4.77
CA SER A 95 -6.73 25.05 5.77
C SER A 95 -6.05 24.38 6.97
N VAL A 96 -6.65 23.33 7.54
CA VAL A 96 -6.07 22.58 8.66
C VAL A 96 -4.73 21.93 8.28
N SER A 97 -4.62 21.38 7.07
CA SER A 97 -3.36 20.80 6.56
C SER A 97 -2.24 21.84 6.47
N ARG A 98 -2.55 23.07 6.04
CA ARG A 98 -1.58 24.17 6.01
C ARG A 98 -1.22 24.62 7.42
N ASP A 99 -2.21 24.79 8.29
CA ASP A 99 -2.02 25.21 9.67
C ASP A 99 -1.10 24.25 10.44
N MET A 100 -1.23 22.93 10.22
CA MET A 100 -0.31 21.94 10.79
C MET A 100 1.17 22.21 10.48
N LYS A 101 1.50 22.81 9.33
CA LYS A 101 2.90 23.07 8.94
C LYS A 101 3.50 24.29 9.63
N PHE A 102 2.65 25.22 10.07
CA PHE A 102 3.07 26.49 10.64
C PHE A 102 2.71 26.65 12.12
N LYS A 103 1.99 25.68 12.69
CA LYS A 103 1.59 25.68 14.10
C LYS A 103 2.85 25.68 14.98
N ARG A 104 3.03 26.79 15.69
CA ARG A 104 4.08 26.95 16.72
C ARG A 104 3.49 26.71 18.10
N GLY A 105 4.27 26.06 18.96
CA GLY A 105 3.97 25.90 20.38
C GLY A 105 4.40 27.13 21.18
N ASP A 106 4.22 27.09 22.50
CA ASP A 106 4.47 28.22 23.39
C ASP A 106 5.95 28.65 23.41
N LYS A 107 6.86 27.71 23.12
CA LYS A 107 8.31 27.95 23.00
C LYS A 107 8.74 28.46 21.62
N GLY A 108 7.79 28.69 20.70
CA GLY A 108 8.08 29.15 19.34
C GLY A 108 8.50 28.04 18.35
N GLU A 109 8.68 26.80 18.82
CA GLU A 109 9.01 25.66 17.95
C GLU A 109 7.79 25.09 17.22
N LEU A 110 8.03 24.43 16.08
CA LEU A 110 6.99 23.75 15.33
C LEU A 110 6.42 22.57 16.14
N VAL A 111 5.10 22.52 16.25
CA VAL A 111 4.39 21.47 17.00
C VAL A 111 4.48 20.12 16.29
N PHE A 112 4.55 20.13 14.95
CA PHE A 112 4.54 18.94 14.11
C PHE A 112 5.77 18.87 13.22
N GLN A 113 6.37 17.68 13.19
CA GLN A 113 7.44 17.36 12.24
C GLN A 113 6.88 17.07 10.83
N PRO A 114 7.67 17.21 9.76
CA PRO A 114 7.24 16.94 8.38
C PRO A 114 6.57 15.58 8.17
N GLU A 115 7.02 14.55 8.90
CA GLU A 115 6.48 13.18 8.85
C GLU A 115 5.10 13.07 9.51
N GLU A 116 4.80 13.98 10.44
CA GLU A 116 3.55 14.03 11.18
C GLU A 116 2.47 14.81 10.44
N TRP A 117 2.84 15.62 9.45
CA TRP A 117 1.89 16.36 8.63
C TRP A 117 0.86 15.42 7.99
N LYS A 118 -0.37 15.94 7.84
CA LYS A 118 -1.46 15.19 7.23
C LYS A 118 -2.01 15.93 6.03
N THR A 119 -2.25 15.17 4.98
CA THR A 119 -2.91 15.67 3.77
C THR A 119 -4.37 15.98 4.06
N ALA A 120 -4.93 16.96 3.35
CA ALA A 120 -6.34 17.30 3.43
C ALA A 120 -7.27 16.09 3.27
N MET A 121 -6.93 15.11 2.41
CA MET A 121 -7.71 13.88 2.26
C MET A 121 -7.75 13.04 3.54
N THR A 122 -6.61 12.90 4.24
CA THR A 122 -6.53 12.19 5.51
C THR A 122 -7.32 12.91 6.59
N ILE A 123 -7.23 14.23 6.64
CA ILE A 123 -7.97 15.09 7.58
C ILE A 123 -9.48 14.98 7.33
N LYS A 124 -9.93 15.08 6.07
CA LYS A 124 -11.33 14.90 5.67
C LYS A 124 -11.86 13.53 6.10
N SER A 125 -11.10 12.46 5.84
CA SER A 125 -11.44 11.10 6.26
C SER A 125 -11.50 10.97 7.78
N PHE A 126 -10.62 11.65 8.51
CA PHE A 126 -10.65 11.68 9.97
C PHE A 126 -11.93 12.36 10.49
N PHE A 127 -12.25 13.57 10.03
CA PHE A 127 -13.46 14.29 10.44
C PHE A 127 -14.74 13.54 10.12
N SER A 128 -14.82 12.89 8.95
CA SER A 128 -15.97 12.06 8.59
C SER A 128 -16.17 10.92 9.61
N ARG A 129 -15.11 10.15 9.91
CA ARG A 129 -15.17 9.07 10.91
C ARG A 129 -15.47 9.57 12.32
N TYR A 130 -14.86 10.69 12.71
CA TYR A 130 -15.08 11.28 14.03
C TYR A 130 -16.53 11.74 14.21
N SER A 131 -17.11 12.39 13.20
CA SER A 131 -18.53 12.77 13.22
C SER A 131 -19.48 11.57 13.27
N ALA A 132 -19.16 10.48 12.53
CA ALA A 132 -19.95 9.25 12.58
C ALA A 132 -19.91 8.61 13.97
N LYS A 133 -18.72 8.59 14.59
CA LYS A 133 -18.54 8.08 15.96
C LYS A 133 -19.38 8.87 16.98
N LEU A 134 -19.39 10.21 16.88
CA LEU A 134 -20.21 11.05 17.76
C LEU A 134 -21.71 10.76 17.61
N LYS A 135 -22.17 10.55 16.36
CA LYS A 135 -23.57 10.17 16.09
C LYS A 135 -23.92 8.81 16.68
N GLN A 136 -23.06 7.81 16.52
CA GLN A 136 -23.26 6.49 17.12
C GLN A 136 -23.38 6.57 18.64
N GLN A 137 -22.49 7.32 19.30
CA GLN A 137 -22.54 7.53 20.75
C GLN A 137 -23.80 8.28 21.22
N HIS A 138 -24.38 9.13 20.38
CA HIS A 138 -25.65 9.79 20.69
C HIS A 138 -26.83 8.81 20.56
N VAL A 139 -26.82 7.99 19.49
CA VAL A 139 -27.84 6.95 19.26
C VAL A 139 -27.84 5.91 20.39
N GLU A 140 -26.68 5.44 20.83
CA GLU A 140 -26.55 4.48 21.93
C GLU A 140 -27.08 5.03 23.27
N ARG A 141 -26.91 6.33 23.53
CA ARG A 141 -27.37 6.96 24.78
C ARG A 141 -28.87 7.21 24.83
N HIS A 142 -29.52 7.39 23.69
CA HIS A 142 -30.96 7.69 23.62
C HIS A 142 -31.83 6.52 23.11
N GLY A 143 -31.24 5.49 22.50
CA GLY A 143 -31.95 4.30 22.00
C GLY A 143 -32.11 3.17 23.02
N GLY A 144 -31.65 3.33 24.26
CA GLY A 144 -31.65 2.29 25.30
C GLY A 144 -32.91 2.18 26.17
N PHE A 145 -33.96 2.97 25.91
CA PHE A 145 -35.22 2.94 26.66
C PHE A 145 -36.40 2.67 25.72
N SER A 146 -36.49 1.45 25.21
CA SER A 146 -37.74 0.92 24.64
C SER A 146 -37.69 -0.60 24.66
N ALA A 147 -38.01 -1.19 25.81
CA ALA A 147 -38.44 -2.57 25.98
C ALA A 147 -39.40 -2.61 27.19
#